data_AF-A0A3C1P7G3-F1
#
_entry.id   AF-A0A3C1P7G3-F1
#
_cell.length_a   1.000
_cell.length_b   1.000
_cell.length_c   1.000
_cell.angle_alpha   90.00
_cell.angle_beta   90.00
_cell.angle_gamma   90.00
#
_symmetry.space_group_name_H-M   'P 1'
#
loop_
_entity.id
_entity.type
_entity.pdbx_description
1 polymer ?
#
loop_
_entity_poly.entity_id
_entity_poly.type
_entity_poly.pdbx_seq_one_letter_code
_entity_poly.pdbx_strand_id
1 'polypeptide(L)' 'VGVERTFPLHTPIVEKIEVVTLGDVRRAKLYYLRELRGKKAKIRERRETTKSED' A
#
# COMPACT_ATOMS: atom_id res chain seq x y z
N VAL A 1 -16.56 5.82 6.68
CA VAL A 1 -15.83 5.37 7.89
C VAL A 1 -14.63 4.56 7.43
N GLY A 2 -13.41 4.85 7.89
CA GLY A 2 -12.21 4.06 7.55
C GLY A 2 -12.08 2.84 8.46
N VAL A 3 -11.61 1.72 7.92
CA VAL A 3 -11.44 0.46 8.66
C VAL A 3 -10.03 -0.06 8.47
N GLU A 4 -9.42 -0.56 9.53
CA GLU A 4 -8.12 -1.24 9.48
C GLU A 4 -8.31 -2.73 9.79
N ARG A 5 -7.58 -3.59 9.07
CA ARG A 5 -7.63 -5.05 9.24
C ARG A 5 -6.22 -5.61 9.18
N THR A 6 -5.96 -6.61 10.02
CA THR A 6 -4.71 -7.39 10.00
C THR A 6 -5.03 -8.79 9.49
N PHE A 7 -4.30 -9.24 8.47
CA PHE A 7 -4.49 -10.55 7.85
C PHE A 7 -3.28 -11.44 8.14
N PRO A 8 -3.45 -12.59 8.80
CA PRO A 8 -2.39 -13.59 8.90
C PRO A 8 -2.05 -14.17 7.51
N LEU A 9 -0.77 -14.43 7.23
CA LEU A 9 -0.34 -14.89 5.90
C LEU A 9 -0.74 -16.33 5.55
N HIS A 10 -0.89 -17.21 6.55
CA HIS A 10 -1.18 -18.64 6.35
C HIS A 10 -2.56 -19.05 6.89
N THR A 11 -3.51 -18.12 6.93
CA THR A 11 -4.88 -18.40 7.35
C THR A 11 -5.69 -19.03 6.21
N PRO A 12 -6.57 -20.02 6.49
CA PRO A 12 -7.48 -20.56 5.48
C PRO A 12 -8.60 -19.58 5.07
N ILE A 13 -8.77 -18.47 5.80
CA ILE A 13 -9.83 -17.48 5.56
C ILE A 13 -9.50 -16.57 4.35
N VAL A 14 -8.22 -16.42 3.99
CA VAL A 14 -7.77 -15.54 2.91
C VAL A 14 -7.31 -16.40 1.73
N GLU A 15 -8.00 -16.27 0.60
CA GLU A 15 -7.72 -17.08 -0.60
C GLU A 15 -6.46 -16.63 -1.34
N LYS A 16 -6.29 -15.32 -1.58
CA LYS A 16 -5.17 -14.78 -2.36
C LYS A 16 -4.85 -13.33 -1.96
N ILE A 17 -3.58 -12.96 -2.12
CA ILE A 17 -3.10 -11.57 -2.02
C ILE A 17 -2.51 -11.17 -3.37
N GLU A 18 -3.07 -10.12 -3.98
CA GLU A 18 -2.61 -9.57 -5.26
C GLU A 18 -2.16 -8.12 -5.08
N VAL A 19 -1.04 -7.74 -5.70
CA VAL A 19 -0.58 -6.36 -5.72
C VAL A 19 -1.34 -5.60 -6.80
N VAL A 20 -2.22 -4.68 -6.38
CA VAL A 20 -3.00 -3.86 -7.31
C VAL A 20 -2.17 -2.67 -7.82
N THR A 21 -1.50 -1.95 -6.91
CA THR A 21 -0.61 -0.83 -7.23
C THR A 21 0.53 -0.74 -6.23
N LEU A 22 1.70 -0.27 -6.67
CA LEU A 22 2.83 -0.01 -5.79
C LEU A 22 2.79 1.46 -5.35
N GLY A 23 2.77 1.72 -4.04
CA GLY A 23 2.81 3.08 -3.50
C GLY A 23 4.23 3.60 -3.29
N ASP A 24 4.48 4.87 -3.62
CA ASP A 24 5.73 5.57 -3.29
C ASP A 24 5.66 6.10 -1.85
N VAL A 25 6.34 5.41 -0.94
CA VAL A 25 6.38 5.72 0.49
C VAL A 25 7.81 5.65 1.03
N ARG A 26 8.10 6.45 2.06
CA ARG A 26 9.44 6.53 2.69
C ARG A 26 9.56 5.75 4.00
N ARG A 27 8.43 5.43 4.64
CA ARG A 27 8.37 4.78 5.96
C ARG A 27 7.77 3.40 5.80
N ALA A 28 8.32 2.39 6.50
CA ALA A 28 7.75 1.04 6.52
C ALA A 28 6.39 0.99 7.25
N LYS A 29 6.23 1.78 8.32
CA LYS A 29 4.98 1.89 9.08
C LYS A 29 4.24 3.17 8.68
N LEU A 30 3.01 3.02 8.17
CA LEU A 30 2.21 4.11 7.59
C LEU A 30 1.15 4.68 8.55
N TYR A 31 1.41 4.68 9.86
CA TYR A 31 0.43 5.14 10.87
C TYR A 31 0.01 6.60 10.70
N TYR A 32 0.84 7.44 10.10
CA TYR A 32 0.51 8.85 9.82
C TYR A 32 -0.72 8.99 8.90
N LEU A 33 -1.07 7.96 8.13
CA LEU A 33 -2.27 7.98 7.28
C LEU A 33 -3.57 8.00 8.10
N ARG A 34 -3.54 7.55 9.36
CA ARG A 34 -4.72 7.52 10.26
C ARG A 34 -5.28 8.90 10.55
N GLU A 35 -4.41 9.90 10.59
CA GLU A 35 -4.76 11.30 10.88
C GLU A 35 -5.13 12.08 9.61
N LEU A 36 -4.75 11.56 8.43
CA LEU A 36 -4.99 12.22 7.15
C LEU A 36 -6.38 11.87 6.59
N ARG A 37 -6.98 12.83 5.89
CA ARG A 37 -8.30 12.66 5.25
C ARG A 37 -8.30 13.23 3.83
N GLY A 38 -9.19 12.70 2.99
CA GLY A 38 -9.39 13.14 1.62
C GLY A 38 -8.13 13.00 0.77
N LYS A 39 -7.86 14.00 -0.08
CA LYS A 39 -6.72 13.99 -1.03
C LYS A 39 -5.36 13.84 -0.34
N LYS A 40 -5.22 14.28 0.92
CA LYS A 40 -3.95 14.20 1.67
C LYS A 40 -3.58 12.77 2.04
N ALA A 41 -4.56 11.87 2.22
CA ALA A 41 -4.32 10.47 2.54
C ALA A 41 -3.95 9.62 1.31
N LYS A 42 -4.06 10.17 0.10
CA LYS A 42 -3.78 9.44 -1.15
C LYS A 42 -2.26 9.33 -1.36
N ILE A 43 -1.75 8.10 -1.33
CA ILE A 43 -0.37 7.79 -1.71
C ILE A 43 -0.25 7.83 -3.23
N ARG A 44 0.88 8.36 -3.72
CA ARG A 44 1.22 8.37 -5.15
C ARG A 44 1.71 6.98 -5.56
N GLU A 45 1.38 6.59 -6.78
CA GLU A 45 1.89 5.35 -7.35
C GLU A 45 3.39 5.49 -7.68
N ARG A 46 4.14 4.43 -7.39
CA ARG A 46 5.55 4.28 -7.72
C ARG A 46 5.65 3.86 -9.19
N ARG A 47 6.01 4.82 -10.03
CA ARG A 47 6.32 4.53 -11.44
C ARG A 47 7.76 4.05 -11.50
N GLU A 48 7.95 2.81 -11.91
CA GLU A 48 9.28 2.32 -12.26
C GLU A 48 9.74 3.07 -13.51
N THR A 49 10.74 3.92 -13.36
CA THR A 49 11.51 4.40 -14.51
C THR A 49 12.42 3.26 -14.88
N THR A 50 11.94 2.33 -15.71
CA THR A 50 12.78 1.31 -16.31
C THR A 50 13.85 2.04 -17.10
N LYS A 51 15.06 2.17 -16.54
CA LYS A 51 16.24 2.34 -17.37
C LYS A 51 16.49 0.97 -17.98
N SER A 52 15.93 0.77 -19.17
CA SER A 52 16.47 -0.21 -20.10
C SER A 52 17.88 0.25 -20.43
N GLU A 53 18.89 -0.42 -19.89
CA GLU A 53 20.27 -0.32 -20.33
C GLU A 53 20.59 -1.59 -21.13
N ASP A 54 21.37 -1.39 -22.20
CA ASP A 54 21.72 -2.29 -23.31
C ASP A 54 22.31 -3.66 -22.93
#